data_AF-A0A957P3X6-F1
#
_entry.id   AF-A0A957P3X6-F1
#
_cell.length_a   1.000
_cell.length_b   1.000
_cell.length_c   1.000
_cell.angle_alpha   90.00
_cell.angle_beta   90.00
_cell.angle_gamma   90.00
#
_symmetry.space_group_name_H-M   'P 1'
#
loop_
_entity.id
_entity.type
_entity.pdbx_description
1 polymer ?
#
loop_
_entity_poly.entity_id
_entity_poly.type
_entity_poly.pdbx_seq_one_letter_code
_entity_poly.pdbx_strand_id
1 'polypeptide(L)'
;SAFPELNVRTYVRAANGRTPKPGVYFFSLDAANPIAVMVARALYRLPYFRAKMTVQQQADLIQYRSQRTHGGAPTAELTGQYG
;
A
#
# COMPACT_ATOMS: atom_id res chain seq x y z
N SER A 1 1.35 -14.85 5.25
CA SER A 1 0.92 -14.31 3.94
C SER A 1 2.09 -14.37 2.98
N ALA A 2 1.88 -14.84 1.74
CA ALA A 2 2.95 -14.93 0.74
C ALA A 2 3.37 -13.54 0.21
N PHE A 3 2.53 -12.51 0.35
CA PHE A 3 2.77 -11.16 -0.17
C PHE A 3 2.15 -10.09 0.73
N PRO A 4 2.87 -9.55 1.73
CA PRO A 4 2.40 -8.40 2.49
C PRO A 4 2.44 -7.12 1.62
N GLU A 5 1.31 -6.39 1.64
CA GLU A 5 1.10 -5.09 1.01
C GLU A 5 0.37 -4.16 2.00
N LEU A 6 0.65 -2.86 1.92
CA LEU A 6 0.07 -1.80 2.75
C LEU A 6 -0.33 -0.62 1.86
N ASN A 7 -1.59 -0.22 1.94
CA ASN A 7 -2.16 0.80 1.06
C ASN A 7 -2.71 1.96 1.87
N VAL A 8 -2.22 3.18 1.59
CA VAL A 8 -2.82 4.42 2.10
C VAL A 8 -3.66 5.01 0.99
N ARG A 9 -4.98 5.07 1.20
CA ARG A 9 -5.95 5.47 0.18
C ARG A 9 -7.12 6.23 0.78
N THR A 10 -7.80 7.01 -0.06
CA THR A 10 -9.08 7.64 0.27
C THR A 10 -10.08 7.46 -0.86
N TYR A 11 -11.34 7.71 -0.55
CA TYR A 11 -12.43 7.71 -1.51
C TYR A 11 -12.66 9.13 -2.02
N VAL A 12 -12.75 9.27 -3.34
CA VAL A 12 -12.92 10.55 -4.00
C VAL A 12 -14.12 10.52 -4.92
N ARG A 13 -14.62 11.71 -5.28
CA ARG A 13 -15.59 11.88 -6.36
C ARG A 13 -14.98 12.79 -7.42
N ALA A 14 -14.87 12.29 -8.64
CA ALA A 14 -14.35 13.08 -9.75
C ALA A 14 -15.45 14.02 -10.25
N ALA A 15 -15.17 15.33 -10.22
CA ALA A 15 -16.10 16.38 -10.64
C ALA A 15 -16.17 16.58 -12.17
N ASN A 16 -15.47 15.76 -12.94
CA ASN A 16 -15.41 15.85 -14.40
C ASN A 16 -16.64 15.19 -15.05
N GLY A 17 -17.74 15.93 -15.10
CA GLY A 17 -18.96 15.54 -15.81
C GLY A 17 -20.24 16.04 -15.14
N ARG A 18 -21.39 15.81 -15.78
CA ARG A 18 -22.71 16.17 -15.23
C ARG A 18 -23.05 15.42 -13.94
N THR A 19 -22.45 14.25 -13.73
CA THR A 19 -22.64 13.41 -12.54
C THR A 19 -21.28 13.04 -11.94
N PRO A 20 -21.02 13.34 -10.66
CA PRO A 20 -19.78 12.96 -9.99
C PRO A 20 -19.58 11.44 -9.98
N LYS A 21 -18.42 10.97 -10.44
CA LYS A 21 -18.07 9.53 -10.46
C LYS A 21 -17.27 9.15 -9.21
N PRO A 22 -17.62 8.07 -8.50
CA PRO A 22 -16.83 7.59 -7.36
C PRO A 22 -15.49 7.01 -7.83
N GLY A 23 -14.46 7.15 -7.01
CA GLY A 23 -13.14 6.60 -7.27
C GLY A 23 -12.33 6.38 -6.00
N VAL A 24 -11.18 5.72 -6.17
CA VAL A 24 -10.20 5.51 -5.10
C VAL A 24 -8.92 6.25 -5.50
N TYR A 25 -8.39 7.03 -4.56
CA TYR A 25 -7.11 7.71 -4.72
C TYR A 25 -6.07 7.06 -3.80
N PHE A 26 -4.95 6.64 -4.36
CA PHE A 26 -3.86 6.02 -3.62
C PHE A 26 -2.78 7.08 -3.32
N PHE A 27 -2.50 7.29 -2.04
CA PHE A 27 -1.36 8.08 -1.60
C PHE A 27 -0.06 7.27 -1.63
N SER A 28 -0.13 6.01 -1.17
CA SER A 28 1.00 5.08 -1.24
C SER A 28 0.56 3.62 -1.32
N LEU A 29 1.39 2.81 -1.95
CA LEU A 29 1.29 1.36 -2.02
C LEU A 29 2.64 0.76 -1.63
N ASP A 30 2.79 0.34 -0.39
CA ASP A 30 4.02 -0.21 0.15
C ASP A 30 3.98 -1.74 0.04
N ALA A 31 4.97 -2.37 -0.61
CA ALA A 31 4.98 -3.82 -0.80
C ALA A 31 6.35 -4.45 -0.59
N ALA A 32 6.37 -5.71 -0.13
CA ALA A 32 7.59 -6.48 0.07
C ALA A 32 8.17 -7.10 -1.21
N ASN A 33 7.35 -7.36 -2.24
CA ASN A 33 7.80 -7.95 -3.51
C ASN A 33 8.06 -6.88 -4.60
N PRO A 34 9.33 -6.64 -4.97
CA PRO A 34 9.70 -5.62 -5.96
C PRO A 34 9.26 -5.92 -7.40
N ILE A 35 8.94 -7.17 -7.76
CA ILE A 35 8.58 -7.55 -9.15
C ILE A 35 7.14 -7.13 -9.49
N ALA A 36 6.19 -7.37 -8.59
CA ALA A 36 4.81 -6.91 -8.73
C ALA A 36 4.71 -5.38 -8.73
N VAL A 37 5.51 -4.72 -7.87
CA VAL A 37 5.67 -3.26 -7.81
C VAL A 37 6.11 -2.68 -9.16
N MET A 38 7.09 -3.30 -9.80
CA MET A 38 7.68 -2.79 -11.04
C MET A 38 6.71 -2.88 -12.22
N VAL A 39 5.96 -3.99 -12.36
CA VAL A 39 4.95 -4.16 -13.42
C VAL A 39 3.76 -3.22 -13.23
N ALA A 40 3.29 -3.04 -12.00
CA ALA A 40 2.18 -2.13 -11.69
C ALA A 40 2.55 -0.65 -11.88
N ARG A 41 3.80 -0.24 -11.55
CA ARG A 41 4.30 1.12 -11.81
C ARG A 41 4.40 1.43 -13.29
N ALA A 42 4.89 0.49 -14.09
CA ALA A 42 5.08 0.66 -15.53
C ALA A 42 3.76 0.85 -16.28
N LEU A 43 2.67 0.20 -15.83
CA LEU A 43 1.38 0.20 -16.53
C LEU A 43 0.37 1.23 -16.00
N TYR A 44 0.38 1.55 -14.69
CA TYR A 44 -0.71 2.32 -14.06
C TYR A 44 -0.29 3.62 -13.35
N ARG A 45 0.98 4.05 -13.45
CA ARG A 45 1.50 5.27 -12.74
C ARG A 45 1.17 5.29 -11.24
N LEU A 46 1.08 4.12 -10.61
CA LEU A 46 0.71 4.00 -9.20
C LEU A 46 1.90 4.29 -8.28
N PRO A 47 1.69 4.92 -7.10
CA PRO A 47 2.75 5.30 -6.17
C PRO A 47 3.22 4.11 -5.33
N TYR A 48 3.82 3.11 -5.99
CA TYR A 48 4.36 1.95 -5.29
C TYR A 48 5.74 2.22 -4.71
N PHE A 49 5.94 1.82 -3.46
CA PHE A 49 7.20 1.91 -2.75
C PHE A 49 7.63 0.54 -2.26
N ARG A 50 8.94 0.29 -2.31
CA ARG A 50 9.53 -0.90 -1.70
C ARG A 50 9.48 -0.77 -0.18
N ALA A 51 9.02 -1.81 0.51
CA ALA A 51 8.99 -1.86 1.98
C ALA A 51 9.53 -3.20 2.51
N LYS A 52 10.08 -3.17 3.72
CA LYS A 52 10.32 -4.38 4.53
C LYS A 52 9.08 -4.60 5.39
N MET A 53 8.55 -5.81 5.39
CA MET A 53 7.30 -6.12 6.07
C MET A 53 7.40 -7.44 6.82
N THR A 54 6.68 -7.53 7.92
CA THR A 54 6.57 -8.73 8.75
C THR A 54 5.11 -8.90 9.16
N VAL A 55 4.59 -10.11 8.96
CA VAL A 55 3.25 -10.50 9.42
C VAL A 55 3.43 -11.75 10.25
N GLN A 56 3.11 -11.67 11.53
CA GLN A 56 3.17 -12.79 12.47
C GLN A 56 1.75 -13.11 12.93
N GLN A 57 1.42 -14.40 12.95
CA GLN A 57 0.15 -14.89 13.49
C GLN A 57 0.47 -15.68 14.76
N GLN A 58 -0.12 -15.28 15.88
CA GLN A 58 0.00 -15.95 17.17
C GLN A 58 -1.41 -16.17 17.73
N ALA A 59 -1.87 -17.43 17.75
CA ALA A 59 -3.26 -17.77 18.06
C ALA A 59 -4.24 -16.93 17.22
N ASP A 60 -5.06 -16.11 17.87
CA ASP A 60 -6.07 -15.26 17.24
C ASP A 60 -5.55 -13.84 16.92
N LEU A 61 -4.30 -13.52 17.29
CA LEU A 61 -3.71 -12.20 17.05
C LEU A 61 -2.83 -12.21 15.79
N ILE A 62 -3.08 -11.25 14.91
CA ILE A 62 -2.20 -10.91 13.79
C ILE A 62 -1.45 -9.64 14.11
N GLN A 63 -0.12 -9.72 14.10
CA GLN A 63 0.78 -8.59 14.21
C GLN A 63 1.34 -8.23 12.83
N TYR A 64 1.24 -6.96 12.47
CA TYR A 64 1.69 -6.44 11.19
C TYR A 64 2.69 -5.30 11.40
N ARG A 65 3.84 -5.38 10.73
CA ARG A 65 4.84 -4.32 10.69
C ARG A 65 5.27 -4.03 9.25
N SER A 66 5.43 -2.76 8.92
CA SER A 66 5.92 -2.27 7.63
C SER A 66 6.87 -1.09 7.81
N GLN A 67 7.96 -1.08 7.05
CA GLN A 67 8.90 0.04 6.95
C GLN A 67 9.28 0.26 5.48
N ARG A 68 9.00 1.45 4.95
CA ARG A 68 9.40 1.83 3.59
C ARG A 68 10.91 1.94 3.49
N THR A 69 11.47 1.36 2.43
CA THR A 69 12.91 1.31 2.13
C THR A 69 13.24 1.80 0.71
N HIS A 70 12.26 2.38 0.01
CA HIS A 70 12.44 2.89 -1.35
C HIS A 70 13.32 4.14 -1.35
N GLY A 71 14.43 4.10 -2.08
CA GLY A 71 15.35 5.24 -2.21
C GLY A 71 14.65 6.45 -2.85
N GLY A 72 14.92 7.64 -2.32
CA GLY A 72 14.34 8.89 -2.81
C GLY A 72 12.86 9.11 -2.46
N ALA A 73 12.24 8.21 -1.68
CA ALA A 73 10.88 8.40 -1.16
C ALA A 73 10.91 8.82 0.33
N PRO A 74 9.91 9.57 0.80
CA PRO A 74 9.75 9.85 2.23
C PRO A 74 9.62 8.56 3.05
N THR A 75 10.19 8.52 4.24
CA THR A 75 10.06 7.39 5.17
C THR A 75 8.60 7.18 5.58
N ALA A 76 8.20 5.92 5.75
CA ALA A 76 6.89 5.56 6.26
C ALA A 76 6.96 4.25 7.05
N GLU A 77 6.27 4.20 8.18
CA GLU A 77 6.23 3.03 9.06
C GLU A 77 4.80 2.77 9.55
N LEU A 78 4.46 1.49 9.69
CA LEU A 78 3.21 1.06 10.32
C LEU A 78 3.52 -0.12 11.24
N THR A 79 2.99 -0.08 12.46
CA THR A 79 2.87 -1.24 13.34
C THR A 79 1.43 -1.32 13.82
N GLY A 80 0.82 -2.50 13.70
CA GLY A 80 -0.56 -2.73 14.13
C GLY A 80 -0.77 -4.17 14.52
N GLN A 81 -1.76 -4.39 15.38
CA GLN A 81 -2.20 -5.72 15.78
C GLN A 81 -3.72 -5.79 15.75
N TYR A 82 -4.28 -6.93 15.34
CA TYR A 82 -5.71 -7.15 15.28
C TYR A 82 -6.04 -8.63 15.47
N GLY A 83 -7.16 -8.92 16.10
CA GLY A 83 -7.62 -10.26 16.50
C GLY A 83 -8.96 -10.15 17.20
#